data_AF-A0A819XEV8-F1
#
_entry.id   AF-A0A819XEV8-F1
#
_cell.length_a   1.000
_cell.length_b   1.000
_cell.length_c   1.000
_cell.angle_alpha   90.00
_cell.angle_beta   90.00
_cell.angle_gamma   90.00
#
_symmetry.space_group_name_H-M   'P 1'
#
loop_
_entity.id
_entity.type
_entity.pdbx_description
1 polymer ?
#
loop_
_entity_poly.entity_id
_entity_poly.type
_entity_poly.pdbx_seq_one_letter_code
_entity_poly.pdbx_strand_id
1 'polypeptide(L)'
;MMGAGQIGSYDGKGIGDVHLWMRLNGKDIKDSNTVQTVDDDTTVLVCQVVTKIEAGDKLELIFSTDVAKGKLGFVTSQPGSKEKVPSMVFSAFKSSYTKTSKHYNKYNED
;
A
#
# COMPACT_ATOMS: atom_id res chain seq x y z
N MET A 1 6.78 5.31 -2.34
CA MET A 1 5.54 4.68 -2.85
C MET A 1 4.45 4.91 -1.82
N MET A 2 3.20 4.98 -2.28
CA MET A 2 2.05 5.23 -1.44
C MET A 2 0.86 4.41 -1.97
N GLY A 3 0.18 3.72 -1.07
CA GLY A 3 -1.11 3.07 -1.33
C GLY A 3 -2.15 3.72 -0.42
N ALA A 4 -3.25 4.18 -1.01
CA ALA A 4 -4.36 4.76 -0.29
C ALA A 4 -5.64 4.00 -0.65
N GLY A 5 -6.38 3.57 0.37
CA GLY A 5 -7.64 2.85 0.22
C GLY A 5 -8.78 3.60 0.88
N GLN A 6 -9.87 3.84 0.14
CA GLN A 6 -11.12 4.27 0.75
C GLN A 6 -11.87 3.03 1.24
N ILE A 7 -12.02 2.93 2.55
CA ILE A 7 -12.58 1.77 3.25
C ILE A 7 -13.90 2.16 3.88
N GLY A 8 -14.86 1.24 3.85
CA GLY A 8 -16.14 1.44 4.53
C GLY A 8 -16.93 0.14 4.59
N SER A 9 -18.11 0.26 5.19
CA SER A 9 -19.04 -0.86 5.27
C SER A 9 -19.87 -1.03 3.99
N TYR A 10 -20.01 -2.27 3.52
CA TYR A 10 -20.89 -2.59 2.40
C TYR A 10 -22.38 -2.64 2.77
N ASP A 11 -22.69 -2.91 4.04
CA ASP A 11 -24.06 -3.09 4.57
C ASP A 11 -24.44 -2.05 5.64
N GLY A 12 -23.57 -1.08 5.91
CA GLY A 12 -23.72 -0.08 6.96
C GLY A 12 -23.55 -0.62 8.38
N LYS A 13 -23.02 -1.84 8.56
CA LYS A 13 -22.90 -2.52 9.87
C LYS A 13 -21.52 -3.14 10.11
N GLY A 14 -20.58 -2.94 9.19
CA GLY A 14 -19.20 -3.36 9.35
C GLY A 14 -18.47 -2.36 10.23
N ILE A 15 -18.10 -2.76 11.44
CA ILE A 15 -17.27 -2.00 12.37
C ILE A 15 -16.12 -2.90 12.79
N GLY A 16 -14.89 -2.41 12.70
CA GLY A 16 -13.71 -3.15 13.13
C GLY A 16 -12.41 -2.62 12.54
N ASP A 17 -11.34 -3.35 12.78
CA ASP A 17 -10.01 -2.94 12.39
C ASP A 17 -9.71 -3.33 10.95
N VAL A 18 -9.06 -2.39 10.26
CA VAL A 18 -8.58 -2.57 8.91
C VAL A 18 -7.09 -2.32 8.88
N HIS A 19 -6.38 -3.22 8.22
CA HIS A 19 -4.95 -3.19 8.04
C HIS A 19 -4.63 -2.99 6.55
N LEU A 20 -3.71 -2.07 6.28
CA LEU A 20 -3.14 -1.85 4.95
C LEU A 20 -1.63 -1.85 5.05
N TRP A 21 -0.94 -2.62 4.21
CA TRP A 21 0.54 -2.66 4.20
C TRP A 21 1.06 -3.08 2.83
N MET A 22 2.39 -3.00 2.64
CA MET A 22 3.01 -3.39 1.38
C MET A 22 3.90 -4.64 1.54
N ARG A 23 3.93 -5.48 0.50
CA ARG A 23 4.89 -6.58 0.35
C ARG A 23 5.76 -6.36 -0.88
N LEU A 24 7.02 -6.80 -0.77
CA LEU A 24 7.93 -6.94 -1.89
C LEU A 24 8.28 -8.42 -2.03
N ASN A 25 7.98 -9.01 -3.19
CA ASN A 25 8.22 -10.42 -3.49
C ASN A 25 7.63 -11.36 -2.40
N GLY A 26 6.39 -11.10 -1.98
CA GLY A 26 5.70 -11.89 -0.96
C GLY A 26 6.15 -11.66 0.49
N LYS A 27 7.12 -10.77 0.74
CA LYS A 27 7.59 -10.43 2.09
C LYS A 27 7.10 -9.07 2.54
N ASP A 28 6.60 -8.97 3.77
CA ASP A 28 6.15 -7.70 4.36
C ASP A 28 7.30 -6.69 4.42
N ILE A 29 7.04 -5.48 3.93
CA ILE A 29 7.99 -4.37 4.05
C ILE A 29 7.83 -3.78 5.45
N LYS A 30 8.92 -3.75 6.21
CA LYS A 30 8.95 -3.21 7.57
C LYS A 30 8.42 -1.77 7.60
N ASP A 31 7.65 -1.45 8.65
CA ASP A 31 7.11 -0.11 8.94
C ASP A 31 6.19 0.45 7.83
N SER A 32 5.70 -0.41 6.92
CA SER A 32 4.73 -0.04 5.88
C SER A 32 3.28 -0.22 6.30
N ASN A 33 3.01 -0.76 7.50
CA ASN A 33 1.66 -1.07 7.93
C ASN A 33 0.95 0.16 8.48
N THR A 34 -0.35 0.22 8.24
CA THR A 34 -1.28 1.18 8.86
C THR A 34 -2.50 0.40 9.34
N VAL A 35 -2.99 0.75 10.51
CA VAL A 35 -4.18 0.14 11.11
C VAL A 35 -5.11 1.25 11.51
N GLN A 36 -6.39 1.09 11.21
CA GLN A 36 -7.42 2.01 11.64
C GLN A 36 -8.72 1.26 11.87
N THR A 37 -9.39 1.58 12.97
CA THR A 37 -10.76 1.16 13.23
C THR A 37 -11.70 1.96 12.31
N VAL A 38 -12.54 1.25 11.57
CA VAL A 38 -13.59 1.80 10.73
C VAL A 38 -14.93 1.60 11.43
N ASP A 39 -15.74 2.64 11.48
CA ASP A 39 -17.09 2.63 12.05
C ASP A 39 -18.16 2.77 10.95
N ASP A 40 -19.21 3.54 11.17
CA ASP A 40 -20.33 3.72 10.24
C ASP A 40 -20.02 4.69 9.08
N ASP A 41 -18.87 5.37 9.10
CA ASP A 41 -18.41 6.23 8.00
C ASP A 41 -17.32 5.57 7.14
N THR A 42 -17.08 6.16 5.97
CA THR A 42 -15.93 5.83 5.12
C THR A 42 -14.66 6.51 5.64
N THR A 43 -13.55 5.79 5.60
CA THR A 43 -12.22 6.33 5.94
C THR A 43 -11.22 6.12 4.83
N VAL A 44 -10.11 6.86 4.85
CA VAL A 44 -8.98 6.66 3.95
C VAL A 44 -7.79 6.16 4.74
N LEU A 45 -7.37 4.92 4.49
CA LEU A 45 -6.12 4.38 5.02
C LEU A 45 -5.01 4.61 4.02
N VAL A 46 -3.90 5.18 4.49
CA VAL A 46 -2.72 5.45 3.66
C VAL A 46 -1.53 4.71 4.25
N CYS A 47 -0.93 3.82 3.47
CA CYS A 47 0.39 3.26 3.76
C CYS A 47 1.43 3.84 2.79
N GLN A 48 2.62 4.14 3.30
CA GLN A 48 3.71 4.72 2.51
C GLN A 48 5.04 4.11 2.87
N VAL A 49 5.88 3.90 1.87
CA VAL A 49 7.22 3.35 2.08
C VAL A 49 8.22 3.82 1.04
N VAL A 50 9.47 3.98 1.47
CA VAL A 50 10.64 4.16 0.61
C VAL A 50 11.49 2.91 0.76
N THR A 51 11.69 2.17 -0.33
CA THR A 51 12.52 0.96 -0.33
C THR A 51 13.26 0.84 -1.64
N LYS A 52 14.31 0.01 -1.65
CA LYS A 52 15.00 -0.38 -2.87
C LYS A 52 14.15 -1.40 -3.62
N ILE A 53 13.98 -1.18 -4.93
CA ILE A 53 13.28 -2.07 -5.85
C ILE A 53 14.18 -2.28 -7.05
N GLU A 54 14.27 -3.53 -7.51
CA GLU A 54 15.02 -3.95 -8.68
C GLU A 54 14.06 -4.36 -9.81
N ALA A 55 14.58 -4.41 -11.04
CA ALA A 55 13.79 -4.85 -12.18
C ALA A 55 13.36 -6.31 -11.98
N GLY A 56 12.06 -6.58 -12.12
CA GLY A 56 11.48 -7.91 -11.91
C GLY A 56 10.88 -8.13 -10.52
N ASP A 57 11.10 -7.21 -9.57
CA ASP A 57 10.43 -7.27 -8.28
C ASP A 57 8.91 -7.10 -8.42
N LYS A 58 8.15 -7.85 -7.61
CA LYS A 58 6.70 -7.76 -7.47
C LYS A 58 6.34 -6.99 -6.21
N LEU A 59 5.71 -5.82 -6.39
CA LEU A 59 5.16 -5.03 -5.31
C LEU A 59 3.67 -5.36 -5.14
N GLU A 60 3.25 -5.54 -3.89
CA GLU A 60 1.88 -5.92 -3.55
C GLU A 60 1.34 -4.98 -2.46
N LEU A 61 0.11 -4.52 -2.61
CA LEU A 61 -0.63 -3.84 -1.55
C LEU A 61 -1.57 -4.85 -0.92
N ILE A 62 -1.49 -5.03 0.39
CA ILE A 62 -2.28 -6.01 1.12
C ILE A 62 -3.28 -5.31 2.01
N PHE A 63 -4.49 -5.85 2.01
CA PHE A 63 -5.62 -5.44 2.85
C PHE A 63 -6.04 -6.62 3.72
N SER A 64 -6.34 -6.34 4.99
CA SER A 64 -6.97 -7.30 5.90
C SER A 64 -7.94 -6.58 6.82
N THR A 65 -8.93 -7.32 7.31
CA THR A 65 -9.85 -6.85 8.35
C THR A 65 -10.14 -8.00 9.31
N ASP A 66 -10.39 -7.66 10.57
CA ASP A 66 -10.83 -8.62 11.61
C ASP A 66 -12.34 -8.91 11.55
N VAL A 67 -13.08 -8.16 10.72
CA VAL A 67 -14.53 -8.30 10.58
C VAL A 67 -14.88 -9.47 9.66
N ALA A 68 -16.02 -10.11 9.94
CA ALA A 68 -16.58 -11.17 9.10
C ALA A 68 -16.61 -10.80 7.61
N LYS A 69 -16.31 -11.80 6.77
CA LYS A 69 -16.19 -11.65 5.32
C LYS A 69 -17.37 -10.88 4.72
N GLY A 70 -17.05 -9.84 3.95
CA GLY A 70 -18.03 -9.06 3.19
C GLY A 70 -18.68 -7.90 3.94
N LYS A 71 -18.25 -7.59 5.17
CA LYS A 71 -18.77 -6.43 5.92
C LYS A 71 -17.99 -5.13 5.70
N LEU A 72 -16.67 -5.20 5.70
CA LEU A 72 -15.76 -4.10 5.40
C LEU A 72 -14.96 -4.37 4.13
N GLY A 73 -14.64 -3.32 3.40
CA GLY A 73 -13.74 -3.41 2.24
C GLY A 73 -13.56 -2.09 1.51
N PHE A 74 -12.94 -2.17 0.34
CA PHE A 74 -12.75 -1.04 -0.55
C PHE A 74 -14.08 -0.56 -1.13
N VAL A 75 -14.47 0.66 -0.77
CA VAL A 75 -15.72 1.27 -1.24
C VAL A 75 -15.42 2.47 -2.11
N THR A 76 -16.20 2.62 -3.17
CA THR A 76 -16.18 3.83 -4.00
C THR A 76 -17.19 4.82 -3.45
N SER A 77 -16.84 6.11 -3.44
CA SER A 77 -17.77 7.18 -3.06
C SER A 77 -18.19 7.95 -4.30
N GLN A 78 -19.43 8.44 -4.30
CA GLN A 78 -19.92 9.37 -5.32
C GLN A 78 -20.53 10.58 -4.60
N PRO A 79 -19.75 11.67 -4.42
CA PRO A 79 -20.25 12.85 -3.74
C PRO A 79 -21.24 13.60 -4.64
N GLY A 80 -22.54 13.44 -4.37
CA GLY A 80 -23.62 14.10 -5.11
C GLY A 80 -23.65 13.68 -6.58
N SER A 81 -23.78 14.66 -7.48
CA SER A 81 -23.82 14.42 -8.94
C SER A 81 -22.43 14.36 -9.61
N LYS A 82 -21.35 14.19 -8.82
CA LYS A 82 -19.97 14.14 -9.34
C LYS A 82 -19.60 12.74 -9.82
N GLU A 83 -18.43 12.63 -10.43
CA GLU A 83 -17.82 11.36 -10.81
C GLU A 83 -17.55 10.49 -9.59
N LYS A 84 -17.61 9.18 -9.83
CA LYS A 84 -17.30 8.16 -8.84
C LYS A 84 -15.80 8.17 -8.53
N VAL A 85 -15.45 8.30 -7.27
CA VAL A 85 -14.06 8.25 -6.80
C VAL A 85 -13.61 6.79 -6.73
N PRO A 86 -12.41 6.45 -7.24
CA PRO A 86 -11.88 5.09 -7.13
C PRO A 86 -11.70 4.72 -5.65
N SER A 87 -11.93 3.45 -5.34
CA SER A 87 -11.78 2.94 -3.97
C SER A 87 -10.32 2.78 -3.54
N MET A 88 -9.37 2.94 -4.46
CA MET A 88 -7.94 2.83 -4.20
C MET A 88 -7.13 3.69 -5.16
N VAL A 89 -6.07 4.32 -4.64
CA VAL A 89 -5.03 4.98 -5.42
C VAL A 89 -3.68 4.36 -5.03
N PHE A 90 -2.88 4.00 -6.04
CA PHE A 90 -1.52 3.53 -5.85
C PHE A 90 -0.55 4.36 -6.67
N SER A 91 0.48 4.90 -6.01
CA SER A 91 1.47 5.77 -6.62
C SER A 91 2.89 5.32 -6.27
N ALA A 92 3.74 5.19 -7.29
CA ALA A 92 5.15 4.89 -7.16
C ALA A 92 5.98 5.84 -8.01
N PHE A 93 7.04 6.37 -7.42
CA PHE A 93 8.02 7.22 -8.11
C PHE A 93 9.42 6.84 -7.65
N LYS A 94 10.38 7.00 -8.56
CA LYS A 94 11.79 6.75 -8.30
C LYS A 94 12.40 7.98 -7.63
N SER A 95 12.93 7.81 -6.42
CA SER A 95 13.56 8.90 -5.64
C SER A 95 15.06 9.06 -5.94
N SER A 96 15.79 7.97 -6.15
CA SER A 96 17.23 8.00 -6.43
C SER A 96 17.71 6.73 -7.15
N TYR A 97 18.95 6.75 -7.64
CA TYR A 97 19.65 5.58 -8.19
C TYR A 97 20.81 5.20 -7.28
N THR A 98 20.97 3.90 -7.00
CA THR A 98 22.23 3.37 -6.48
C THR A 98 23.10 2.96 -7.66
N LYS A 99 24.24 3.65 -7.87
CA LYS A 99 25.29 3.15 -8.77
C LYS A 99 26.02 2.01 -8.07
N THR A 100 26.00 0.82 -8.65
CA THR A 100 26.93 -0.25 -8.25
C THR A 100 28.35 0.18 -8.64
N SER A 101 29.20 0.50 -7.66
CA SER A 101 30.62 0.70 -7.88
C SER A 101 31.25 -0.65 -8.22
N LYS A 102 31.64 -0.87 -9.47
CA LYS A 102 32.58 -1.96 -9.81
C LYS A 102 33.91 -1.63 -9.12
N HIS A 103 34.29 -2.40 -8.11
CA HIS A 103 35.64 -2.38 -7.57
C HIS A 103 36.61 -2.79 -8.69
N TYR A 104 37.31 -1.83 -9.28
CA TYR A 104 38.52 -2.10 -10.05
C TYR A 104 39.66 -2.32 -9.05
N ASN A 105 39.84 -3.56 -8.59
CA ASN A 105 41.15 -3.98 -8.08
C ASN A 105 42.03 -4.22 -9.30
N LYS A 106 42.69 -3.15 -9.75
CA LYS A 106 43.80 -3.28 -10.69
C LYS A 106 44.96 -3.87 -9.87
N TYR A 107 45.26 -5.14 -10.12
CA TYR A 107 46.53 -5.74 -9.77
C TYR A 107 47.64 -4.80 -10.24
N ASN A 108 48.44 -4.28 -9.32
CA ASN A 108 49.78 -3.83 -9.63
C ASN A 108 50.69 -5.03 -9.38
N GLU A 109 50.75 -5.91 -10.38
CA GLU A 109 51.98 -6.66 -10.64
C GLU A 109 52.91 -5.70 -11.39
N ASP A 110 54.00 -5.34 -10.70
CA ASP A 110 55.39 -5.15 -11.17
C ASP A 110 56.15 -4.22 -10.21
#